data_AF-A0A9N8DJM1-F1
#
_entry.id   AF-A0A9N8DJM1-F1
#
_cell.length_a   1.000
_cell.length_b   1.000
_cell.length_c   1.000
_cell.angle_alpha   90.00
_cell.angle_beta   90.00
_cell.angle_gamma   90.00
#
_symmetry.space_group_name_H-M   'P 1'
#
loop_
_entity.id
_entity.type
_entity.pdbx_description
1 polymer ?
#
loop_
_entity_poly.entity_id
_entity_poly.type
_entity_poly.pdbx_seq_one_letter_code
_entity_poly.pdbx_strand_id
1 'polypeptide(L)'
;MRPITLFQAVGAWMVGRLLVIQASSPSSISIGKELAAMAAVYLSYGVGMVANDSADAALDAAAKNDTPSQSRGDNNHIVPISSTSKTKKSQRAIASGRITVKQGWIFTGILSVLAMTVAQFGVRAASPQFSLWCASNLVFMLLYAAGLQNLFLIKNLLVGWLFISPLWGAKTLATTTSTIQNHKMTLLAVAGFALGVVREVLKDIQDVELDKGTKSTLPIVLGIPLTQRISMLALGGTLAVLQTPLYRRSFCASPLLYSVTWGSATVMCLWAALSGNNEIDKQQSMVKKSIYVLLLGLIANMMMMTGK
;
A
#
# COMPACT_ATOMS: atom_id res chain seq x y z
N MET A 1 0.45 9.28 12.17
CA MET A 1 0.81 8.76 10.83
C MET A 1 1.21 7.30 10.93
N ARG A 2 0.96 6.47 9.89
CA ARG A 2 1.35 5.06 9.85
C ARG A 2 2.69 4.93 9.11
N PRO A 3 3.86 4.99 9.80
CA PRO A 3 5.17 5.09 9.15
C PRO A 3 5.43 3.92 8.18
N ILE A 4 4.92 2.75 8.55
CA ILE A 4 4.92 1.50 7.79
C ILE A 4 4.44 1.67 6.33
N THR A 5 3.36 2.40 6.08
CA THR A 5 2.84 2.60 4.71
C THR A 5 3.66 3.61 3.90
N LEU A 6 4.24 4.61 4.57
CA LEU A 6 5.14 5.57 3.92
C LEU A 6 6.42 4.87 3.43
N PHE A 7 6.99 3.97 4.25
CA PHE A 7 8.13 3.16 3.84
C PHE A 7 7.82 2.23 2.66
N GLN A 8 6.60 1.70 2.55
CA GLN A 8 6.20 0.91 1.37
C GLN A 8 6.20 1.76 0.11
N ALA A 9 5.63 2.96 0.16
CA ALA A 9 5.59 3.85 -1.00
C ALA A 9 6.99 4.27 -1.47
N VAL A 10 7.86 4.64 -0.51
CA VAL A 10 9.26 4.99 -0.80
C VAL A 10 10.01 3.77 -1.34
N GLY A 11 9.88 2.60 -0.72
CA GLY A 11 10.55 1.39 -1.20
C GLY A 11 10.05 0.95 -2.58
N ALA A 12 8.75 1.07 -2.88
CA ALA A 12 8.21 0.82 -4.21
C ALA A 12 8.79 1.80 -5.24
N TRP A 13 8.89 3.09 -4.90
CA TRP A 13 9.58 4.06 -5.75
C TRP A 13 11.05 3.67 -5.96
N MET A 14 11.77 3.24 -4.92
CA MET A 14 13.18 2.81 -5.04
C MET A 14 13.34 1.61 -5.98
N VAL A 15 12.47 0.61 -5.87
CA VAL A 15 12.45 -0.54 -6.80
C VAL A 15 12.26 -0.06 -8.24
N GLY A 16 11.29 0.83 -8.47
CA GLY A 16 11.06 1.38 -9.80
C GLY A 16 12.27 2.16 -10.32
N ARG A 17 12.94 2.91 -9.44
CA ARG A 17 14.10 3.71 -9.81
C ARG A 17 15.32 2.86 -10.16
N LEU A 18 15.62 1.85 -9.35
CA LEU A 18 16.69 0.89 -9.63
C LEU A 18 16.46 0.19 -10.97
N LEU A 19 15.22 -0.19 -11.27
CA LEU A 19 14.87 -0.82 -12.54
C LEU A 19 15.14 0.10 -13.74
N VAL A 20 14.85 1.39 -13.60
CA VAL A 20 15.09 2.40 -14.65
C VAL A 20 16.58 2.68 -14.85
N ILE A 21 17.33 2.81 -13.75
CA ILE A 21 18.77 3.08 -13.78
C ILE A 21 19.53 1.97 -14.52
N GLN A 22 19.09 0.72 -14.39
CA GLN A 22 19.68 -0.43 -15.10
C GLN A 22 19.62 -0.33 -16.64
N ALA A 23 18.81 0.54 -17.23
CA ALA A 23 18.66 0.62 -18.69
C ALA A 23 18.97 1.97 -19.32
N SER A 24 19.11 3.01 -18.51
CA SER A 24 19.45 4.33 -19.02
C SER A 24 20.97 4.41 -19.08
N SER A 25 21.56 4.78 -20.22
CA SER A 25 22.91 5.39 -20.21
C SER A 25 22.89 6.47 -19.13
N PRO A 26 23.94 6.62 -18.30
CA PRO A 26 23.88 7.36 -17.05
C PRO A 26 23.51 8.83 -17.28
N SER A 27 22.22 9.13 -17.40
CA SER A 27 21.67 10.46 -17.26
C SER A 27 21.67 10.69 -15.76
N SER A 28 22.75 11.30 -15.27
CA SER A 28 22.99 11.54 -13.87
C SER A 28 21.97 12.55 -13.34
N ILE A 29 20.77 12.07 -12.99
CA ILE A 29 19.96 12.79 -12.03
C ILE A 29 20.82 12.90 -10.78
N SER A 30 21.09 14.13 -10.35
CA SER A 30 21.91 14.35 -9.16
C SER A 30 21.24 13.70 -7.95
N ILE A 31 22.04 13.19 -7.03
CA ILE A 31 21.54 12.55 -5.81
C ILE A 31 20.54 13.44 -5.05
N GLY A 32 20.73 14.76 -5.07
CA GLY A 32 19.80 15.72 -4.49
C GLY A 32 18.40 15.67 -5.12
N LYS A 33 18.29 15.48 -6.43
CA LYS A 33 17.01 15.34 -7.12
C LYS A 33 16.33 14.00 -6.83
N GLU A 34 17.10 12.93 -6.67
CA GLU A 34 16.56 11.62 -6.22
C GLU A 34 15.99 11.73 -4.81
N LEU A 35 16.73 12.35 -3.88
CA LEU A 35 16.27 12.59 -2.51
C LEU A 35 15.03 13.49 -2.48
N ALA A 36 14.98 14.52 -3.32
CA ALA A 36 13.80 15.37 -3.47
C ALA A 36 12.59 14.56 -3.98
N ALA A 37 12.78 13.69 -4.98
CA ALA A 37 11.72 12.81 -5.46
C ALA A 37 11.23 11.86 -4.35
N MET A 38 12.13 11.22 -3.60
CA MET A 38 11.76 10.39 -2.45
C MET A 38 10.97 11.17 -1.40
N ALA A 39 11.38 12.40 -1.09
CA ALA A 39 10.67 13.27 -0.16
C ALA A 39 9.27 13.63 -0.68
N ALA A 40 9.13 13.96 -1.97
CA ALA A 40 7.83 14.22 -2.58
C ALA A 40 6.90 13.00 -2.53
N VAL A 41 7.42 11.79 -2.81
CA VAL A 41 6.66 10.53 -2.64
C VAL A 41 6.22 10.41 -1.18
N TYR A 42 7.15 10.51 -0.23
CA TYR A 42 6.84 10.39 1.21
C TYR A 42 5.75 11.37 1.65
N LEU A 43 5.89 12.65 1.29
CA LEU A 43 4.94 13.71 1.65
C LEU A 43 3.57 13.47 1.00
N SER A 44 3.52 13.09 -0.29
CA SER A 44 2.25 12.83 -0.98
C SER A 44 1.46 11.65 -0.40
N TYR A 45 2.14 10.61 0.09
CA TYR A 45 1.47 9.54 0.83
C TYR A 45 1.10 9.95 2.25
N GLY A 46 1.89 10.83 2.86
CA GLY A 46 1.54 11.49 4.12
C GLY A 46 0.19 12.20 4.04
N VAL A 47 -0.06 12.93 2.94
CA VAL A 47 -1.35 13.59 2.65
C VAL A 47 -2.49 12.58 2.70
N GLY A 48 -2.41 11.48 1.94
CA GLY A 48 -3.48 10.48 1.90
C GLY A 48 -3.80 9.87 3.26
N MET A 49 -2.76 9.63 4.08
CA MET A 49 -2.93 9.10 5.43
C MET A 49 -3.67 10.08 6.36
N VAL A 50 -3.29 11.36 6.36
CA VAL A 50 -3.92 12.38 7.21
C VAL A 50 -5.33 12.71 6.71
N ALA A 51 -5.53 12.79 5.39
CA ALA A 51 -6.83 13.02 4.78
C ALA A 51 -7.80 11.87 5.13
N ASN A 52 -7.35 10.62 5.02
CA ASN A 52 -8.18 9.48 5.40
C ASN A 52 -8.49 9.46 6.91
N ASP A 53 -7.49 9.69 7.77
CA ASP A 53 -7.72 9.74 9.23
C ASP A 53 -8.66 10.92 9.61
N SER A 54 -8.66 12.02 8.84
CA SER A 54 -9.59 13.14 9.02
C SER A 54 -11.02 12.79 8.58
N ALA A 55 -11.15 12.07 7.46
CA ALA A 55 -12.45 11.65 6.92
C ALA A 55 -13.13 10.57 7.80
N ASP A 56 -12.35 9.65 8.37
CA ASP A 56 -12.85 8.56 9.21
C ASP A 56 -12.98 8.94 10.70
N ALA A 57 -12.66 10.18 11.08
CA ALA A 57 -12.50 10.60 12.48
C ALA A 57 -13.73 10.30 13.35
N ALA A 58 -14.95 10.55 12.84
CA ALA A 58 -16.18 10.30 13.58
C ALA A 58 -16.45 8.80 13.78
N LEU A 59 -16.20 7.99 12.73
CA LEU A 59 -16.35 6.53 12.79
C LEU A 59 -15.34 5.90 13.75
N ASP A 60 -14.09 6.33 13.67
CA ASP A 60 -13.02 5.86 14.54
C ASP A 60 -13.24 6.28 16.01
N ALA A 61 -13.84 7.45 16.25
CA ALA A 61 -14.19 7.92 17.59
C ALA A 61 -15.38 7.14 18.18
N ALA A 62 -16.39 6.80 17.37
CA ALA A 62 -17.54 6.00 17.81
C ALA A 62 -17.11 4.62 18.31
N ALA A 63 -16.07 4.02 17.70
CA ALA A 63 -15.47 2.76 18.12
C ALA A 63 -14.92 2.77 19.57
N LYS A 64 -14.72 3.95 20.17
CA LYS A 64 -14.28 4.12 21.56
C LYS A 64 -15.40 3.85 22.57
N ASN A 65 -16.65 4.13 22.20
CA ASN A 65 -17.80 4.07 23.10
C ASN A 65 -18.42 2.66 23.15
N ASP A 66 -18.18 1.83 22.13
CA ASP A 66 -18.56 0.41 22.08
C ASP A 66 -17.56 -0.49 22.85
N THR A 67 -17.14 -0.08 24.05
CA THR A 67 -16.57 -1.04 25.01
C THR A 67 -17.64 -2.09 25.33
N PRO A 68 -17.32 -3.40 25.33
CA PRO A 68 -18.34 -4.44 25.32
C PRO A 68 -19.09 -4.46 26.65
N SER A 69 -20.29 -3.88 26.67
CA SER A 69 -21.36 -4.44 27.50
C SER A 69 -21.53 -5.89 27.04
N GLN A 70 -21.26 -6.85 27.93
CA GLN A 70 -21.50 -8.28 27.72
C GLN A 70 -22.89 -8.49 27.09
N SER A 71 -22.96 -8.62 25.76
CA SER A 71 -24.21 -9.01 25.11
C SER A 71 -24.33 -10.53 25.24
N ARG A 72 -25.04 -10.89 26.31
CA ARG A 72 -25.98 -12.00 26.45
C ARG A 72 -26.11 -12.88 25.20
N GLY A 73 -25.88 -14.18 25.40
CA GLY A 73 -25.73 -15.18 24.35
C GLY A 73 -26.87 -15.23 23.35
N ASP A 74 -26.49 -15.18 22.07
CA ASP A 74 -27.25 -15.76 20.97
C ASP A 74 -26.28 -16.63 20.16
N ASN A 75 -26.65 -17.90 19.97
CA ASN A 75 -25.85 -18.98 19.40
C ASN A 75 -25.70 -18.90 17.87
N ASN A 76 -25.70 -17.72 17.27
CA ASN A 76 -25.34 -17.57 15.86
C ASN A 76 -23.88 -17.13 15.72
N HIS A 77 -23.11 -18.00 15.08
CA HIS A 77 -21.68 -18.03 14.79
C HIS A 77 -21.06 -16.74 14.19
N ILE A 78 -21.22 -15.58 14.83
CA ILE A 78 -20.49 -14.37 14.48
C ILE A 78 -19.20 -14.39 15.29
N VAL A 79 -18.12 -14.75 14.60
CA VAL A 79 -16.74 -14.70 15.10
C VAL A 79 -16.50 -13.29 15.67
N PRO A 80 -16.09 -13.14 16.95
CA PRO A 80 -15.80 -11.82 17.49
C PRO A 80 -14.58 -11.23 16.75
N ILE A 81 -14.81 -10.20 15.93
CA ILE A 81 -13.75 -9.50 15.23
C ILE A 81 -13.01 -8.60 16.24
N SER A 82 -11.68 -8.56 16.15
CA SER A 82 -10.82 -8.29 17.31
C SER A 82 -11.07 -6.94 17.98
N SER A 83 -11.27 -6.96 19.30
CA SER A 83 -11.29 -5.77 20.18
C SER A 83 -10.02 -4.92 20.05
N THR A 84 -8.91 -5.53 19.61
CA THR A 84 -7.63 -4.85 19.41
C THR A 84 -7.65 -3.89 18.21
N SER A 85 -8.43 -4.18 17.16
CA SER A 85 -8.55 -3.31 15.99
C SER A 85 -9.30 -2.01 16.33
N LYS A 86 -10.42 -2.12 17.06
CA LYS A 86 -11.24 -1.00 17.55
C LYS A 86 -10.41 -0.07 18.44
N THR A 87 -9.66 -0.65 19.37
CA THR A 87 -8.77 0.09 20.29
C THR A 87 -7.66 0.84 19.54
N LYS A 88 -7.06 0.24 18.51
CA LYS A 88 -6.01 0.90 17.71
C LYS A 88 -6.55 2.07 16.87
N LYS A 89 -7.79 1.98 16.39
CA LYS A 89 -8.43 3.04 15.59
C LYS A 89 -8.85 4.23 16.44
N SER A 90 -9.47 4.00 17.59
CA SER A 90 -9.86 5.08 18.51
C SER A 90 -8.66 5.83 19.09
N GLN A 91 -7.49 5.20 19.15
CA GLN A 91 -6.23 5.83 19.57
C GLN A 91 -5.58 6.72 18.49
N ARG A 92 -6.10 6.82 17.26
CA ARG A 92 -5.56 7.71 16.23
C ARG A 92 -5.60 9.17 16.70
N ALA A 93 -4.64 9.99 16.26
CA ALA A 93 -4.49 11.36 16.77
C ALA A 93 -5.77 12.20 16.63
N ILE A 94 -6.48 12.07 15.50
CA ILE A 94 -7.73 12.79 15.23
C ILE A 94 -8.90 12.14 16.00
N ALA A 95 -9.06 10.82 15.91
CA ALA A 95 -10.12 10.09 16.61
C ALA A 95 -10.06 10.20 18.15
N SER A 96 -8.86 10.30 18.71
CA SER A 96 -8.64 10.47 20.16
C SER A 96 -8.86 11.91 20.66
N GLY A 97 -9.11 12.87 19.75
CA GLY A 97 -9.27 14.29 20.09
C GLY A 97 -7.95 15.01 20.39
N ARG A 98 -6.79 14.36 20.22
CA ARG A 98 -5.47 15.02 20.36
C ARG A 98 -5.25 16.11 19.32
N ILE A 99 -5.88 15.97 18.16
CA ILE A 99 -5.90 16.93 17.06
C ILE A 99 -7.34 17.03 16.57
N THR A 100 -7.83 18.24 16.32
CA THR A 100 -9.17 18.45 15.75
C THR A 100 -9.23 18.06 14.27
N VAL A 101 -10.40 17.69 13.76
CA VAL A 101 -10.59 17.38 12.32
C VAL A 101 -10.18 18.57 11.43
N LYS A 102 -10.46 19.81 11.87
CA LYS A 102 -10.05 21.04 11.18
C LYS A 102 -8.53 21.15 11.08
N GLN A 103 -7.80 20.87 12.17
CA GLN A 103 -6.34 20.84 12.16
C GLN A 103 -5.80 19.71 11.27
N GLY A 104 -6.47 18.55 11.23
CA GLY A 104 -6.15 17.47 10.31
C GLY A 104 -6.17 17.92 8.85
N TRP A 105 -7.25 18.58 8.41
CA TRP A 105 -7.36 19.11 7.05
C TRP A 105 -6.38 20.24 6.74
N ILE A 106 -6.11 21.14 7.69
CA ILE A 106 -5.06 22.16 7.53
C ILE A 106 -3.70 21.48 7.31
N PHE A 107 -3.39 20.46 8.12
CA PHE A 107 -2.14 19.71 7.99
C PHE A 107 -2.05 18.95 6.66
N THR A 108 -3.15 18.36 6.19
CA THR A 108 -3.27 17.79 4.84
C THR A 108 -2.91 18.83 3.78
N GLY A 109 -3.50 20.04 3.85
CA GLY A 109 -3.21 21.13 2.91
C GLY A 109 -1.74 21.55 2.91
N ILE A 110 -1.14 21.72 4.10
CA ILE A 110 0.29 22.03 4.25
C ILE A 110 1.15 20.94 3.59
N LEU A 111 0.88 19.66 3.88
CA LEU A 111 1.63 18.55 3.29
C LEU A 111 1.47 18.48 1.78
N SER A 112 0.28 18.78 1.22
CA SER A 112 0.05 18.83 -0.22
C SER A 112 0.88 19.94 -0.88
N VAL A 113 0.90 21.14 -0.29
CA VAL A 113 1.73 22.25 -0.78
C VAL A 113 3.21 21.90 -0.71
N LEU A 114 3.68 21.30 0.39
CA LEU A 114 5.06 20.87 0.53
C LEU A 114 5.43 19.78 -0.50
N ALA A 115 4.58 18.76 -0.68
CA ALA A 115 4.80 17.70 -1.67
C ALA A 115 4.93 18.29 -3.09
N MET A 116 4.02 19.19 -3.47
CA MET A 116 4.06 19.85 -4.77
C MET A 116 5.25 20.80 -4.92
N THR A 117 5.64 21.51 -3.85
CA THR A 117 6.81 22.39 -3.85
C THR A 117 8.09 21.59 -4.08
N VAL A 118 8.26 20.47 -3.35
CA VAL A 118 9.42 19.59 -3.54
C VAL A 118 9.41 18.96 -4.94
N ALA A 119 8.25 18.53 -5.46
CA ALA A 119 8.15 17.97 -6.80
C ALA A 119 8.42 19.03 -7.89
N GLN A 120 7.96 20.27 -7.71
CA GLN A 120 8.09 21.36 -8.67
C GLN A 120 9.50 21.96 -8.67
N PHE A 121 10.08 22.26 -7.51
CA PHE A 121 11.37 22.95 -7.45
C PHE A 121 12.53 21.97 -7.28
N GLY A 122 12.33 20.86 -6.56
CA GLY A 122 13.35 19.85 -6.35
C GLY A 122 13.55 18.91 -7.55
N VAL A 123 12.52 18.71 -8.39
CA VAL A 123 12.54 17.65 -9.42
C VAL A 123 12.16 18.13 -10.83
N ARG A 124 11.31 19.14 -11.02
CA ARG A 124 10.78 19.51 -12.36
C ARG A 124 11.84 19.81 -13.40
N ALA A 125 12.95 20.44 -12.99
CA ALA A 125 14.06 20.72 -13.90
C ALA A 125 14.69 19.43 -14.47
N ALA A 126 14.48 18.27 -13.83
CA ALA A 126 14.81 16.96 -14.38
C ALA A 126 13.63 16.26 -15.05
N SER A 127 12.40 16.40 -14.54
CA SER A 127 11.21 15.82 -15.18
C SER A 127 9.91 16.55 -14.82
N PRO A 128 9.29 17.28 -15.77
CA PRO A 128 7.94 17.81 -15.60
C PRO A 128 6.88 16.73 -15.39
N GLN A 129 7.11 15.53 -15.92
CA GLN A 129 6.21 14.39 -15.79
C GLN A 129 6.10 13.92 -14.35
N PHE A 130 7.18 14.02 -13.56
CA PHE A 130 7.16 13.66 -12.14
C PHE A 130 6.24 14.59 -11.33
N SER A 131 6.27 15.90 -11.59
CA SER A 131 5.39 16.86 -10.92
C SER A 131 3.91 16.58 -11.26
N LEU A 132 3.61 16.24 -12.52
CA LEU A 132 2.27 15.86 -12.94
C LEU A 132 1.81 14.54 -12.30
N TRP A 133 2.71 13.56 -12.20
CA TRP A 133 2.45 12.32 -11.48
C TRP A 133 2.15 12.59 -10.00
N CYS A 134 2.95 13.44 -9.34
CA CYS A 134 2.75 13.81 -7.94
C CYS A 134 1.39 14.49 -7.72
N ALA A 135 1.02 15.44 -8.59
CA ALA A 135 -0.29 16.09 -8.57
C ALA A 135 -1.43 15.08 -8.74
N SER A 136 -1.32 14.19 -9.73
CA SER A 136 -2.31 13.13 -9.98
C SER A 136 -2.47 12.22 -8.76
N ASN A 137 -1.35 11.82 -8.12
CA ASN A 137 -1.37 10.95 -6.95
C ASN A 137 -2.02 11.64 -5.74
N LEU A 138 -1.76 12.94 -5.54
CA LEU A 138 -2.43 13.74 -4.53
C LEU A 138 -3.94 13.81 -4.77
N VAL A 139 -4.36 14.02 -6.02
CA VAL A 139 -5.79 14.02 -6.39
C VAL A 139 -6.43 12.68 -6.05
N PHE A 140 -5.83 11.56 -6.42
CA PHE A 140 -6.37 10.23 -6.08
C PHE A 140 -6.46 9.99 -4.56
N MET A 141 -5.44 10.42 -3.79
CA MET A 141 -5.46 10.32 -2.33
C MET A 141 -6.57 11.17 -1.69
N LEU A 142 -6.79 12.38 -2.21
CA LEU A 142 -7.85 13.26 -1.72
C LEU A 142 -9.23 12.77 -2.14
N LEU A 143 -9.40 12.27 -3.37
CA LEU A 143 -10.64 11.66 -3.85
C LEU A 143 -10.99 10.41 -3.02
N TYR A 144 -9.99 9.59 -2.71
CA TYR A 144 -10.16 8.46 -1.79
C TYR A 144 -10.75 8.91 -0.45
N ALA A 145 -10.14 9.91 0.20
CA ALA A 145 -10.60 10.46 1.47
C ALA A 145 -11.97 11.18 1.37
N ALA A 146 -12.27 11.81 0.23
CA ALA A 146 -13.51 12.56 0.01
C ALA A 146 -14.76 11.68 -0.16
N GLY A 147 -14.60 10.37 -0.35
CA GLY A 147 -15.73 9.44 -0.38
C GLY A 147 -15.59 8.21 -1.25
N LEU A 148 -14.55 8.13 -2.11
CA LEU A 148 -14.32 6.91 -2.92
C LEU A 148 -14.07 5.68 -2.04
N GLN A 149 -13.63 5.88 -0.79
CA GLN A 149 -13.50 4.81 0.19
C GLN A 149 -14.83 4.13 0.60
N ASN A 150 -15.98 4.71 0.29
CA ASN A 150 -17.29 4.14 0.61
C ASN A 150 -17.81 3.22 -0.51
N LEU A 151 -17.14 3.19 -1.66
CA LEU A 151 -17.54 2.41 -2.82
C LEU A 151 -17.04 0.96 -2.73
N PHE A 152 -17.89 0.03 -3.16
CA PHE A 152 -17.73 -1.42 -3.02
C PHE A 152 -16.37 -1.98 -3.42
N LEU A 153 -16.09 -2.07 -4.73
CA LEU A 153 -14.84 -2.62 -5.25
C LEU A 153 -13.83 -1.52 -5.62
N ILE A 154 -14.34 -0.33 -5.95
CA ILE A 154 -13.53 0.79 -6.44
C ILE A 154 -12.48 1.19 -5.42
N LYS A 155 -12.79 1.16 -4.12
CA LYS A 155 -11.81 1.48 -3.08
C LYS A 155 -10.61 0.53 -3.08
N ASN A 156 -10.83 -0.78 -3.24
CA ASN A 156 -9.77 -1.78 -3.22
C ASN A 156 -8.88 -1.64 -4.46
N LEU A 157 -9.49 -1.40 -5.62
CA LEU A 157 -8.76 -1.14 -6.88
C LEU A 157 -7.96 0.17 -6.80
N LEU A 158 -8.54 1.23 -6.23
CA LEU A 158 -7.85 2.50 -6.06
C LEU A 158 -6.68 2.38 -5.09
N VAL A 159 -6.84 1.64 -3.97
CA VAL A 159 -5.72 1.35 -3.06
C VAL A 159 -4.66 0.49 -3.75
N GLY A 160 -5.05 -0.48 -4.58
CA GLY A 160 -4.12 -1.24 -5.43
C GLY A 160 -3.33 -0.35 -6.39
N TRP A 161 -4.00 0.61 -7.05
CA TRP A 161 -3.35 1.60 -7.91
C TRP A 161 -2.39 2.49 -7.13
N LEU A 162 -2.83 3.05 -6.01
CA LEU A 162 -1.98 3.84 -5.11
C LEU A 162 -0.86 3.02 -4.51
N PHE A 163 -0.96 1.70 -4.44
CA PHE A 163 0.12 0.85 -3.99
C PHE A 163 1.25 0.76 -5.02
N ILE A 164 0.92 0.74 -6.32
CA ILE A 164 1.90 0.62 -7.41
C ILE A 164 2.27 1.95 -8.06
N SER A 165 1.52 3.02 -7.85
CA SER A 165 1.79 4.31 -8.47
C SER A 165 3.21 4.86 -8.20
N PRO A 166 3.91 4.58 -7.08
CA PRO A 166 5.29 5.03 -6.88
C PRO A 166 6.27 4.43 -7.90
N LEU A 167 6.01 3.20 -8.39
CA LEU A 167 6.81 2.60 -9.47
C LEU A 167 6.70 3.45 -10.75
N TRP A 168 5.52 3.99 -11.03
CA TRP A 168 5.27 4.84 -12.20
C TRP A 168 5.89 6.22 -12.00
N GLY A 169 5.81 6.76 -10.79
CA GLY A 169 6.51 7.99 -10.42
C GLY A 169 8.02 7.86 -10.68
N ALA A 170 8.64 6.75 -10.27
CA ALA A 170 10.05 6.49 -10.55
C ALA A 170 10.37 6.42 -12.06
N LYS A 171 9.47 5.84 -12.86
CA LYS A 171 9.60 5.79 -14.32
C LYS A 171 9.65 7.18 -14.95
N THR A 172 8.86 8.13 -14.45
CA THR A 172 8.83 9.50 -15.01
C THR A 172 10.15 10.26 -14.90
N LEU A 173 11.08 9.80 -14.06
CA LEU A 173 12.42 10.36 -13.94
C LEU A 173 13.39 9.85 -15.00
N ALA A 174 13.02 8.84 -15.79
CA ALA A 174 13.81 8.44 -16.95
C ALA A 174 13.50 9.32 -18.15
N THR A 175 14.53 9.73 -18.89
CA THR A 175 14.36 10.33 -20.22
C THR A 175 13.93 9.28 -21.25
N THR A 176 14.45 8.07 -21.16
CA THR A 176 14.13 6.94 -22.04
C THR A 176 14.07 5.64 -21.25
N THR A 177 13.07 4.80 -21.53
CA THR A 177 12.99 3.44 -20.98
C THR A 177 12.93 2.43 -22.11
N SER A 178 13.78 1.40 -22.06
CA SER A 178 13.74 0.32 -23.06
C SER A 178 12.47 -0.51 -22.93
N THR A 179 12.06 -1.19 -24.01
CA THR A 179 10.91 -2.11 -24.03
C THR A 179 11.02 -3.18 -22.96
N ILE A 180 12.23 -3.69 -22.72
CA ILE A 180 12.50 -4.71 -21.69
C ILE A 180 12.19 -4.15 -20.30
N GLN A 181 12.59 -2.90 -19.98
CA GLN A 181 12.28 -2.33 -18.67
C GLN A 181 10.81 -2.00 -18.51
N ASN A 182 10.15 -1.52 -19.56
CA ASN A 182 8.70 -1.32 -19.53
C ASN A 182 7.97 -2.64 -19.24
N HIS A 183 8.43 -3.75 -19.82
CA HIS A 183 7.91 -5.06 -19.52
C HIS A 183 8.14 -5.46 -18.06
N LYS A 184 9.38 -5.33 -17.55
CA LYS A 184 9.69 -5.60 -16.14
C LYS A 184 8.85 -4.74 -15.18
N MET A 185 8.68 -3.46 -15.49
CA MET A 185 7.88 -2.53 -14.69
C MET A 185 6.41 -2.96 -14.67
N THR A 186 5.89 -3.42 -15.81
CA THR A 186 4.53 -3.96 -15.93
C THR A 186 4.36 -5.22 -15.09
N LEU A 187 5.32 -6.15 -15.11
CA LEU A 187 5.28 -7.35 -14.27
C LEU A 187 5.25 -6.99 -12.77
N LEU A 188 6.07 -6.02 -12.35
CA LEU A 188 6.06 -5.53 -10.96
C LEU A 188 4.73 -4.88 -10.59
N ALA A 189 4.15 -4.06 -11.47
CA ALA A 189 2.86 -3.44 -11.17
C ALA A 189 1.73 -4.44 -11.12
N VAL A 190 1.67 -5.42 -12.02
CA VAL A 190 0.59 -6.41 -11.99
C VAL A 190 0.63 -7.19 -10.67
N ALA A 191 1.81 -7.68 -10.27
CA ALA A 191 1.97 -8.40 -9.02
C ALA A 191 1.75 -7.50 -7.79
N GLY A 192 2.35 -6.30 -7.78
CA GLY A 192 2.20 -5.32 -6.70
C GLY A 192 0.76 -4.85 -6.53
N PHE A 193 0.03 -4.66 -7.62
CA PHE A 193 -1.37 -4.24 -7.62
C PHE A 193 -2.22 -5.32 -6.96
N ALA A 194 -2.05 -6.58 -7.38
CA ALA A 194 -2.77 -7.70 -6.80
C ALA A 194 -2.48 -7.85 -5.28
N LEU A 195 -1.21 -7.71 -4.86
CA LEU A 195 -0.84 -7.70 -3.43
C LEU A 195 -1.47 -6.53 -2.67
N GLY A 196 -1.50 -5.33 -3.27
CA GLY A 196 -2.13 -4.15 -2.71
C GLY A 196 -3.64 -4.32 -2.50
N VAL A 197 -4.32 -4.88 -3.49
CA VAL A 197 -5.76 -5.22 -3.43
C VAL A 197 -6.02 -6.25 -2.34
N VAL A 198 -5.29 -7.37 -2.32
CA VAL A 198 -5.42 -8.41 -1.30
C VAL A 198 -5.24 -7.83 0.11
N ARG A 199 -4.22 -7.00 0.31
CA ARG A 199 -3.95 -6.35 1.60
C ARG A 199 -5.12 -5.47 2.04
N GLU A 200 -5.73 -4.72 1.13
CA GLU A 200 -6.87 -3.86 1.44
C GLU A 200 -8.14 -4.68 1.70
N VAL A 201 -8.39 -5.75 0.93
CA VAL A 201 -9.52 -6.65 1.18
C VAL A 201 -9.42 -7.30 2.56
N LEU A 202 -8.23 -7.76 2.97
CA LEU A 202 -8.03 -8.31 4.32
C LEU A 202 -8.22 -7.27 5.41
N LYS A 203 -7.83 -6.02 5.14
CA LYS A 203 -8.10 -4.90 6.05
C LYS A 203 -9.61 -4.67 6.18
N ASP A 204 -10.34 -4.69 5.07
CA ASP A 204 -11.78 -4.51 5.08
C ASP A 204 -12.49 -5.61 5.88
N ILE A 205 -12.00 -6.86 5.82
CA ILE A 205 -12.55 -7.96 6.63
C ILE A 205 -12.40 -7.68 8.13
N GLN A 206 -11.26 -7.15 8.57
CA GLN A 206 -11.05 -6.75 9.97
C GLN A 206 -11.96 -5.60 10.39
N ASP A 207 -12.27 -4.72 9.46
CA ASP A 207 -12.99 -3.48 9.72
C ASP A 207 -14.51 -3.64 9.54
N VAL A 208 -15.00 -4.84 9.18
CA VAL A 208 -16.44 -5.12 8.94
C VAL A 208 -17.34 -4.62 10.04
N GLU A 209 -17.03 -4.88 11.31
CA GLU A 209 -17.91 -4.47 12.42
C GLU A 209 -18.02 -2.96 12.56
N LEU A 210 -16.94 -2.23 12.25
CA LEU A 210 -16.90 -0.77 12.34
C LEU A 210 -17.52 -0.10 11.12
N ASP A 211 -17.41 -0.76 9.96
CA ASP A 211 -17.90 -0.25 8.68
C ASP A 211 -19.39 -0.57 8.46
N LYS A 212 -19.99 -1.45 9.28
CA LYS A 212 -21.42 -1.82 9.21
C LYS A 212 -22.31 -0.59 9.34
N GLY A 213 -23.24 -0.43 8.40
CA GLY A 213 -24.21 0.68 8.38
C GLY A 213 -23.65 2.01 7.85
N THR A 214 -22.35 2.09 7.55
CA THR A 214 -21.69 3.34 7.12
C THR A 214 -20.97 3.21 5.78
N LYS A 215 -20.39 2.04 5.49
CA LYS A 215 -19.69 1.74 4.23
C LYS A 215 -20.22 0.47 3.57
N SER A 216 -20.17 0.40 2.25
CA SER A 216 -20.59 -0.78 1.48
C SER A 216 -19.38 -1.60 1.01
N THR A 217 -18.61 -2.15 1.94
CA THR A 217 -17.34 -2.84 1.63
C THR A 217 -17.56 -4.26 1.06
N LEU A 218 -16.54 -4.79 0.38
CA LEU A 218 -16.56 -6.15 -0.18
C LEU A 218 -17.06 -7.23 0.83
N PRO A 219 -16.51 -7.32 2.05
CA PRO A 219 -16.97 -8.31 3.03
C PRO A 219 -18.34 -8.02 3.66
N ILE A 220 -18.86 -6.79 3.56
CA ILE A 220 -20.23 -6.47 4.01
C ILE A 220 -21.25 -7.03 3.01
N VAL A 221 -20.99 -6.92 1.71
CA VAL A 221 -21.93 -7.36 0.66
C VAL A 221 -21.82 -8.86 0.40
N LEU A 222 -20.60 -9.40 0.27
CA LEU A 222 -20.38 -10.82 -0.07
C LEU A 222 -20.26 -11.73 1.16
N GLY A 223 -20.13 -11.15 2.35
CA GLY A 223 -19.81 -11.86 3.58
C GLY A 223 -18.32 -12.12 3.76
N ILE A 224 -17.92 -12.26 5.03
CA ILE A 224 -16.52 -12.50 5.44
C ILE A 224 -15.95 -13.78 4.82
N PRO A 225 -16.60 -14.96 4.91
CA PRO A 225 -15.97 -16.22 4.48
C PRO A 225 -15.66 -16.25 2.99
N LEU A 226 -16.59 -15.74 2.15
CA LEU A 226 -16.40 -15.70 0.71
C LEU A 226 -15.30 -14.69 0.32
N THR A 227 -15.34 -13.49 0.90
CA THR A 227 -14.34 -12.44 0.64
C THR A 227 -12.94 -12.90 1.03
N GLN A 228 -12.82 -13.60 2.16
CA GLN A 228 -11.56 -14.16 2.62
C GLN A 228 -11.03 -15.23 1.64
N ARG A 229 -11.87 -16.16 1.18
CA ARG A 229 -11.49 -17.19 0.20
C ARG A 229 -11.01 -16.56 -1.11
N ILE A 230 -11.75 -15.58 -1.64
CA ILE A 230 -11.37 -14.84 -2.84
C ILE A 230 -10.01 -14.15 -2.64
N SER A 231 -9.81 -13.50 -1.49
CA SER A 231 -8.56 -12.83 -1.17
C SER A 231 -7.38 -13.81 -1.08
N MET A 232 -7.57 -14.99 -0.49
CA MET A 232 -6.52 -16.01 -0.39
C MET A 232 -6.22 -16.66 -1.75
N LEU A 233 -7.24 -16.87 -2.59
CA LEU A 233 -7.06 -17.36 -3.95
C LEU A 233 -6.29 -16.35 -4.81
N ALA A 234 -6.64 -15.07 -4.73
CA ALA A 234 -5.91 -14.00 -5.40
C ALA A 234 -4.46 -13.90 -4.92
N LEU A 235 -4.22 -14.07 -3.61
CA LEU A 235 -2.87 -14.12 -3.03
C LEU A 235 -2.08 -15.31 -3.59
N GLY A 236 -2.67 -16.51 -3.61
CA GLY A 236 -2.05 -17.70 -4.17
C GLY A 236 -1.69 -17.55 -5.65
N GLY A 237 -2.60 -17.01 -6.46
CA GLY A 237 -2.35 -16.71 -7.88
C GLY A 237 -1.23 -15.69 -8.06
N THR A 238 -1.19 -14.65 -7.22
CA THR A 238 -0.11 -13.65 -7.23
C THR A 238 1.25 -14.28 -6.93
N LEU A 239 1.33 -15.15 -5.90
CA LEU A 239 2.57 -15.86 -5.58
C LEU A 239 3.00 -16.82 -6.70
N ALA A 240 2.05 -17.50 -7.35
CA ALA A 240 2.36 -18.35 -8.49
C ALA A 240 2.98 -17.55 -9.65
N VAL A 241 2.43 -16.38 -9.98
CA VAL A 241 3.01 -15.47 -10.99
C VAL A 241 4.44 -15.08 -10.63
N LEU A 242 4.70 -14.78 -9.36
CA LEU A 242 6.01 -14.39 -8.86
C LEU A 242 7.05 -15.54 -8.89
N GLN A 243 6.61 -16.79 -8.93
CA GLN A 243 7.47 -17.97 -9.09
C GLN A 243 7.67 -18.41 -10.55
N THR A 244 7.01 -17.75 -11.50
CA THR A 244 7.16 -18.11 -12.92
C THR A 244 8.62 -17.94 -13.40
N PRO A 245 9.08 -18.77 -14.35
CA PRO A 245 10.42 -18.62 -14.93
C PRO A 245 10.66 -17.23 -15.52
N LEU A 246 9.60 -16.60 -16.07
CA LEU A 246 9.65 -15.24 -16.61
C LEU A 246 10.00 -14.20 -15.53
N TYR A 247 9.31 -14.26 -14.38
CA TYR A 247 9.53 -13.33 -13.28
C TYR A 247 10.92 -13.56 -12.66
N ARG A 248 11.29 -14.83 -12.45
CA ARG A 248 12.63 -15.19 -11.95
C ARG A 248 13.73 -14.67 -12.87
N ARG A 249 13.65 -14.90 -14.17
CA ARG A 249 14.64 -14.41 -15.15
C ARG A 249 14.76 -12.88 -15.14
N SER A 250 13.66 -12.18 -14.85
CA SER A 250 13.61 -10.71 -14.87
C SER A 250 14.29 -10.06 -13.67
N PHE A 251 14.23 -10.69 -12.49
CA PHE A 251 14.61 -10.09 -11.20
C PHE A 251 15.60 -10.90 -10.35
N CYS A 252 16.02 -12.10 -10.79
CA CYS A 252 16.97 -12.94 -10.07
C CYS A 252 18.43 -12.57 -10.42
N ALA A 253 19.04 -11.71 -9.61
CA ALA A 253 20.46 -11.37 -9.72
C ALA A 253 21.34 -12.42 -9.02
N SER A 254 20.90 -12.84 -7.83
CA SER A 254 21.51 -13.87 -7.01
C SER A 254 20.48 -14.96 -6.75
N PRO A 255 20.69 -16.19 -7.25
CA PRO A 255 19.74 -17.30 -7.05
C PRO A 255 19.44 -17.57 -5.57
N LEU A 256 20.45 -17.45 -4.69
CA LEU A 256 20.29 -17.66 -3.27
C LEU A 256 19.42 -16.56 -2.63
N LEU A 257 19.77 -15.29 -2.85
CA LEU A 257 19.02 -14.15 -2.29
C LEU A 257 17.58 -14.13 -2.78
N TYR A 258 17.37 -14.39 -4.08
CA TYR A 258 16.04 -14.56 -4.66
C TYR A 258 15.29 -15.68 -3.92
N SER A 259 15.85 -16.89 -3.86
CA SER A 259 15.16 -18.03 -3.25
C SER A 259 14.82 -17.81 -1.77
N VAL A 260 15.70 -17.17 -0.99
CA VAL A 260 15.46 -16.87 0.43
C VAL A 260 14.33 -15.86 0.59
N THR A 261 14.37 -14.76 -0.17
CA THR A 261 13.38 -13.67 -0.04
C THR A 261 12.00 -14.10 -0.55
N TRP A 262 11.95 -14.75 -1.70
CA TRP A 262 10.71 -15.29 -2.27
C TRP A 262 10.17 -16.47 -1.47
N GLY A 263 11.03 -17.37 -1.01
CA GLY A 263 10.66 -18.52 -0.19
C GLY A 263 10.06 -18.07 1.15
N SER A 264 10.72 -17.16 1.86
CA SER A 264 10.20 -16.65 3.14
C SER A 264 8.88 -15.89 2.98
N ALA A 265 8.74 -15.06 1.94
CA ALA A 265 7.46 -14.39 1.65
C ALA A 265 6.34 -15.40 1.30
N THR A 266 6.65 -16.44 0.53
CA THR A 266 5.71 -17.51 0.18
C THR A 266 5.26 -18.26 1.44
N VAL A 267 6.18 -18.64 2.32
CA VAL A 267 5.86 -19.29 3.59
C VAL A 267 4.97 -18.41 4.46
N MET A 268 5.26 -17.10 4.57
CA MET A 268 4.41 -16.17 5.33
C MET A 268 2.99 -16.08 4.75
N CYS A 269 2.85 -16.01 3.43
CA CYS A 269 1.53 -15.96 2.79
C CYS A 269 0.78 -17.30 2.87
N LEU A 270 1.46 -18.43 2.74
CA LEU A 270 0.87 -19.75 2.96
C LEU A 270 0.39 -19.89 4.41
N TRP A 271 1.20 -19.43 5.37
CA TRP A 271 0.78 -19.43 6.76
C TRP A 271 -0.42 -18.50 6.99
N ALA A 272 -0.49 -17.35 6.30
CA ALA A 272 -1.68 -16.52 6.31
C ALA A 272 -2.90 -17.27 5.77
N ALA A 273 -2.78 -17.96 4.64
CA ALA A 273 -3.87 -18.73 4.03
C ALA A 273 -4.32 -19.93 4.89
N LEU A 274 -3.40 -20.56 5.61
CA LEU A 274 -3.67 -21.70 6.49
C LEU A 274 -4.10 -21.30 7.91
N SER A 275 -3.88 -20.04 8.29
CA SER A 275 -4.38 -19.52 9.57
C SER A 275 -5.91 -19.55 9.53
N GLY A 276 -6.54 -20.06 10.60
CA GLY A 276 -7.99 -20.25 10.62
C GLY A 276 -8.76 -18.95 10.37
N ASN A 277 -10.04 -19.07 9.96
CA ASN A 277 -10.89 -17.93 9.62
C ASN A 277 -11.01 -16.88 10.75
N ASN A 278 -10.75 -17.28 11.99
CA ASN A 278 -10.83 -16.43 13.18
C ASN A 278 -9.56 -15.60 13.41
N GLU A 279 -8.47 -15.85 12.67
CA GLU A 279 -7.16 -15.19 12.86
C GLU A 279 -6.88 -14.09 11.81
N ILE A 280 -7.89 -13.31 11.39
CA ILE A 280 -7.75 -12.30 10.31
C ILE A 280 -6.60 -11.31 10.59
N ASP A 281 -6.42 -10.90 11.85
CA ASP A 281 -5.32 -10.01 12.24
C ASP A 281 -3.94 -10.58 11.93
N LYS A 282 -3.78 -11.88 12.15
CA LYS A 282 -2.56 -12.60 11.84
C LYS A 282 -2.39 -12.70 10.33
N GLN A 283 -3.46 -13.04 9.59
CA GLN A 283 -3.41 -13.12 8.13
C GLN A 283 -2.96 -11.81 7.51
N GLN A 284 -3.57 -10.69 7.91
CA GLN A 284 -3.24 -9.37 7.40
C GLN A 284 -1.81 -8.95 7.81
N SER A 285 -1.39 -9.27 9.05
CA SER A 285 -0.02 -9.00 9.52
C SER A 285 1.03 -9.77 8.71
N MET A 286 0.78 -11.06 8.43
CA MET A 286 1.68 -11.89 7.64
C MET A 286 1.78 -11.41 6.20
N VAL A 287 0.67 -11.03 5.56
CA VAL A 287 0.67 -10.46 4.20
C VAL A 287 1.43 -9.11 4.17
N LYS A 288 1.29 -8.27 5.19
CA LYS A 288 2.09 -7.03 5.28
C LYS A 288 3.57 -7.34 5.38
N LYS A 289 3.97 -8.28 6.24
CA LYS A 289 5.37 -8.70 6.42
C LYS A 289 5.96 -9.29 5.14
N SER A 290 5.21 -10.15 4.44
CA SER A 290 5.68 -10.74 3.18
C SER A 290 5.94 -9.67 2.11
N ILE A 291 5.09 -8.66 1.99
CA ILE A 291 5.32 -7.52 1.09
C ILE A 291 6.66 -6.83 1.40
N TYR A 292 7.02 -6.62 2.67
CA TYR A 292 8.31 -6.02 3.03
C TYR A 292 9.48 -6.90 2.66
N VAL A 293 9.38 -8.20 2.94
CA VAL A 293 10.42 -9.17 2.57
C VAL A 293 10.63 -9.18 1.06
N LEU A 294 9.56 -9.16 0.28
CA LEU A 294 9.63 -9.07 -1.19
C LEU A 294 10.25 -7.77 -1.66
N LEU A 295 9.86 -6.64 -1.06
CA LEU A 295 10.38 -5.33 -1.43
C LEU A 295 11.88 -5.21 -1.15
N LEU A 296 12.32 -5.62 0.04
CA LEU A 296 13.73 -5.65 0.41
C LEU A 296 14.53 -6.62 -0.47
N GLY A 297 13.98 -7.80 -0.75
CA GLY A 297 14.59 -8.77 -1.64
C GLY A 297 14.74 -8.28 -3.07
N LEU A 298 13.75 -7.55 -3.59
CA LEU A 298 13.79 -6.91 -4.90
C LEU A 298 14.84 -5.80 -4.95
N ILE A 299 14.86 -4.91 -3.95
CA ILE A 299 15.88 -3.84 -3.85
C ILE A 299 17.29 -4.45 -3.83
N ALA A 300 17.53 -5.44 -2.96
CA ALA A 300 18.83 -6.07 -2.83
C ALA A 300 19.26 -6.81 -4.11
N ASN A 301 18.36 -7.56 -4.76
CA ASN A 301 18.66 -8.17 -6.05
C ASN A 301 18.99 -7.12 -7.12
N MET A 302 18.21 -6.04 -7.21
CA MET A 302 18.44 -5.00 -8.22
C MET A 302 19.76 -4.25 -8.00
N MET A 303 20.15 -3.99 -6.76
CA MET A 303 21.45 -3.40 -6.42
C MET A 303 22.62 -4.30 -6.87
N MET A 304 22.48 -5.62 -6.75
CA MET A 304 23.49 -6.56 -7.23
C MET A 304 23.58 -6.60 -8.77
N MET A 305 22.48 -6.30 -9.48
CA MET A 305 22.50 -6.21 -10.94
C MET A 305 23.17 -4.93 -11.42
N THR A 306 23.06 -3.82 -10.68
CA THR A 306 23.66 -2.53 -11.05
C THR A 306 25.17 -2.46 -10.81
N GLY A 307 25.73 -3.36 -10.00
CA GLY A 307 27.17 -3.43 -9.72
C GLY A 307 27.98 -4.32 -10.67
N LYS A 308 27.34 -4.88 -11.71
CA LYS A 308 27.97 -5.67 -12.77
C LYS A 308 27.94 -4.88 -14.07
#